data_AF-A0A3E0PYR3-F1
#
_entry.id   AF-A0A3E0PYR3-F1
#
_cell.length_a   1.000
_cell.length_b   1.000
_cell.length_c   1.000
_cell.angle_alpha   90.00
_cell.angle_beta   90.00
_cell.angle_gamma   90.00
#
_symmetry.space_group_name_H-M   'P 1'
#
loop_
_entity.id
_entity.type
_entity.pdbx_description
1 polymer ?
#
loop_
_entity_poly.entity_id
_entity_poly.type
_entity_poly.pdbx_seq_one_letter_code
_entity_poly.pdbx_strand_id
1 'polypeptide(L)'
;MYDDLIALAEHIVQIDAAGRTRQAHLRRAVSTAYYAVFHYLVHEACCAQIGTQNSQRGYRHSLGRAFAHTTMKKACSSFGGGTLRESVIKGLPRDANGNYSVPREIRDIAATFTELQEKRHLADYDLSEPWRRSEVLTLIDQAKSHVERFQRLAPTDDRKFFLACLWAWKELENR
;
A
#
# COMPACT_ATOMS: atom_id res chain seq x y z
N MET A 1 7.60 -11.36 -6.24
CA MET A 1 7.11 -10.24 -7.07
C MET A 1 7.24 -8.90 -6.35
N TYR A 2 6.59 -8.67 -5.20
CA TYR A 2 6.75 -7.37 -4.50
C TYR A 2 8.15 -7.21 -3.88
N ASP A 3 8.74 -8.25 -3.30
CA ASP A 3 10.14 -8.22 -2.82
C ASP A 3 11.11 -7.91 -3.97
N ASP A 4 10.88 -8.53 -5.14
CA ASP A 4 11.67 -8.26 -6.35
C ASP A 4 11.53 -6.79 -6.80
N LEU A 5 10.35 -6.19 -6.64
CA LEU A 5 10.13 -4.78 -6.97
C LEU A 5 10.80 -3.83 -5.97
N ILE A 6 10.81 -4.16 -4.66
CA ILE A 6 11.58 -3.39 -3.67
C ILE A 6 13.08 -3.48 -4.00
N ALA A 7 13.61 -4.69 -4.21
CA ALA A 7 15.01 -4.88 -4.57
C ALA A 7 15.37 -4.19 -5.89
N LEU A 8 14.48 -4.20 -6.87
CA LEU A 8 14.65 -3.47 -8.12
C LEU A 8 14.67 -1.95 -7.89
N ALA A 9 13.78 -1.41 -7.05
CA ALA A 9 13.78 0.01 -6.72
C ALA A 9 15.09 0.42 -6.02
N GLU A 10 15.57 -0.38 -5.06
CA GLU A 10 16.88 -0.19 -4.41
C GLU A 10 18.00 -0.18 -5.46
N HIS A 11 18.02 -1.16 -6.38
CA HIS A 11 19.03 -1.28 -7.43
C HIS A 11 19.03 -0.10 -8.39
N ILE A 12 17.87 0.36 -8.86
CA ILE A 12 17.74 1.47 -9.82
C ILE A 12 18.39 2.74 -9.27
N VAL A 13 18.22 3.02 -7.97
CA VAL A 13 18.83 4.20 -7.33
C VAL A 13 20.37 4.12 -7.31
N GLN A 14 20.94 2.92 -7.40
CA GLN A 14 22.37 2.66 -7.32
C GLN A 14 23.08 2.62 -8.68
N ILE A 15 22.37 2.53 -9.81
CA ILE A 15 22.98 2.34 -11.15
C ILE A 15 24.10 3.35 -11.45
N ASP A 16 23.91 4.63 -11.11
CA ASP A 16 24.90 5.69 -11.33
C ASP A 16 25.47 6.22 -10.00
N ALA A 17 25.64 5.34 -9.00
CA ALA A 17 25.92 5.75 -7.63
C ALA A 17 27.24 6.52 -7.45
N ALA A 18 28.22 6.29 -8.33
CA ALA A 18 29.51 6.97 -8.31
C ALA A 18 29.44 8.45 -8.74
N GLY A 19 28.31 8.88 -9.30
CA GLY A 19 28.08 10.25 -9.72
C GLY A 19 26.70 10.76 -9.32
N ARG A 20 26.19 11.74 -10.08
CA ARG A 20 24.83 12.23 -9.88
C ARG A 20 23.83 11.24 -10.48
N THR A 21 23.04 10.58 -9.62
CA THR A 21 21.95 9.70 -10.06
C THR A 21 21.01 10.44 -11.00
N ARG A 22 20.75 9.85 -12.18
CA ARG A 22 19.85 10.42 -13.19
C ARG A 22 18.44 10.56 -12.62
N GLN A 23 17.76 11.65 -12.94
CA GLN A 23 16.37 11.89 -12.53
C GLN A 23 15.42 10.80 -13.03
N ALA A 24 15.66 10.25 -14.23
CA ALA A 24 14.89 9.13 -14.77
C ALA A 24 14.96 7.88 -13.88
N HIS A 25 16.13 7.58 -13.31
CA HIS A 25 16.30 6.46 -12.38
C HIS A 25 15.57 6.72 -11.06
N LEU A 26 15.72 7.91 -10.48
CA LEU A 26 15.04 8.27 -9.23
C LEU A 26 13.51 8.18 -9.36
N ARG A 27 12.95 8.77 -10.43
CA ARG A 27 11.52 8.72 -10.73
C ARG A 27 11.03 7.29 -10.93
N ARG A 28 11.78 6.48 -11.70
CA ARG A 28 11.44 5.07 -11.91
C ARG A 28 11.48 4.26 -10.62
N ALA A 29 12.44 4.52 -9.73
CA ALA A 29 12.53 3.85 -8.44
C ALA A 29 11.33 4.17 -7.54
N VAL A 30 10.88 5.43 -7.48
CA VAL A 30 9.65 5.83 -6.76
C VAL A 30 8.44 5.05 -7.28
N SER A 31 8.23 5.04 -8.61
CA SER A 31 7.10 4.32 -9.20
C SER A 31 7.19 2.81 -8.95
N THR A 32 8.40 2.24 -8.97
CA THR A 32 8.63 0.81 -8.69
C THR A 32 8.31 0.46 -7.23
N ALA A 33 8.73 1.29 -6.28
CA ALA A 33 8.41 1.12 -4.86
C ALA A 33 6.90 1.18 -4.60
N TYR A 34 6.19 2.11 -5.26
CA TYR A 34 4.74 2.16 -5.22
C TYR A 34 4.10 0.86 -5.71
N TYR A 35 4.51 0.35 -6.87
CA TYR A 35 3.96 -0.90 -7.42
C TYR A 35 4.26 -2.10 -6.52
N ALA A 36 5.38 -2.12 -5.79
CA ALA A 36 5.66 -3.16 -4.81
C ALA A 36 4.57 -3.21 -3.73
N VAL A 37 4.28 -2.09 -3.08
CA VAL A 37 3.25 -2.01 -2.02
C VAL A 37 1.85 -2.28 -2.59
N PHE A 38 1.55 -1.77 -3.79
CA PHE A 38 0.28 -2.04 -4.48
C PHE A 38 0.06 -3.53 -4.72
N HIS A 39 1.02 -4.21 -5.36
CA HIS A 39 0.89 -5.64 -5.66
C HIS A 39 0.90 -6.49 -4.40
N TYR A 40 1.64 -6.09 -3.36
CA TYR A 40 1.60 -6.74 -2.06
C TYR A 40 0.18 -6.71 -1.46
N LEU A 41 -0.43 -5.54 -1.31
CA LEU A 41 -1.76 -5.41 -0.72
C LEU A 41 -2.85 -6.11 -1.54
N VAL A 42 -2.79 -6.04 -2.88
CA VAL A 42 -3.71 -6.78 -3.76
C VAL A 42 -3.56 -8.29 -3.57
N HIS A 43 -2.31 -8.78 -3.48
CA HIS A 43 -2.05 -10.20 -3.23
C HIS A 43 -2.65 -10.65 -1.90
N GLU A 44 -2.38 -9.91 -0.82
CA GLU A 44 -2.88 -10.19 0.52
C GLU A 44 -4.41 -10.21 0.55
N ALA A 45 -5.07 -9.23 -0.07
CA ALA A 45 -6.52 -9.17 -0.11
C ALA A 45 -7.13 -10.34 -0.90
N CYS A 46 -6.54 -10.72 -2.03
CA CYS A 46 -6.98 -11.88 -2.79
C CYS A 46 -6.78 -13.19 -2.03
N CYS A 47 -5.66 -13.33 -1.31
CA CYS A 47 -5.38 -14.49 -0.48
C CYS A 47 -6.34 -14.60 0.70
N ALA A 48 -6.67 -13.48 1.36
CA ALA A 48 -7.65 -13.45 2.45
C ALA A 48 -9.07 -13.84 1.99
N GLN A 49 -9.47 -13.44 0.77
CA GLN A 49 -10.81 -13.69 0.25
C GLN A 49 -11.00 -15.07 -0.37
N ILE A 50 -9.98 -15.57 -1.10
CA ILE A 50 -10.10 -16.78 -1.92
C ILE A 50 -9.35 -17.97 -1.28
N GLY A 51 -8.29 -17.70 -0.52
CA GLY A 51 -7.34 -18.71 -0.02
C GLY A 51 -6.07 -18.81 -0.85
N THR A 52 -5.09 -19.57 -0.35
CA THR A 52 -3.70 -19.59 -0.85
C THR A 52 -3.36 -20.80 -1.73
N GLN A 53 -4.28 -21.75 -1.92
CA GLN A 53 -3.99 -22.99 -2.65
C GLN A 53 -3.65 -22.72 -4.12
N ASN A 54 -2.88 -23.60 -4.76
CA ASN A 54 -2.51 -23.46 -6.18
C ASN A 54 -3.73 -23.57 -7.12
N SER A 55 -4.69 -24.44 -6.79
CA SER A 55 -5.98 -24.55 -7.49
C SER A 55 -6.78 -23.24 -7.50
N GLN A 56 -6.53 -22.37 -6.51
CA GLN A 56 -7.22 -21.09 -6.34
C GLN A 56 -6.54 -19.92 -7.08
N ARG A 57 -5.37 -20.14 -7.70
CA ARG A 57 -4.55 -19.08 -8.34
C ARG A 57 -5.32 -18.30 -9.40
N GLY A 58 -6.06 -18.96 -10.27
CA GLY A 58 -6.84 -18.31 -11.34
C GLY A 58 -7.89 -17.35 -10.79
N TYR A 59 -8.60 -17.74 -9.72
CA TYR A 59 -9.57 -16.90 -9.04
C TYR A 59 -8.93 -15.67 -8.39
N ARG A 60 -7.77 -15.83 -7.75
CA ARG A 60 -7.00 -14.70 -7.21
C ARG A 60 -6.56 -13.72 -8.29
N HIS A 61 -6.10 -14.21 -9.45
CA HIS A 61 -5.72 -13.34 -10.56
C HIS A 61 -6.92 -12.55 -11.10
N SER A 62 -8.07 -13.21 -11.26
CA SER A 62 -9.31 -12.54 -11.71
C SER A 62 -9.77 -11.48 -10.71
N LEU A 63 -9.79 -11.79 -9.41
CA LEU A 63 -10.16 -10.82 -8.37
C LEU A 63 -9.16 -9.66 -8.28
N GLY A 64 -7.86 -9.92 -8.40
CA GLY A 64 -6.82 -8.89 -8.33
C GLY A 64 -6.98 -7.79 -9.38
N ARG A 65 -7.60 -8.08 -10.53
CA ARG A 65 -7.89 -7.08 -11.57
C ARG A 65 -9.01 -6.10 -11.20
N ALA A 66 -9.81 -6.40 -10.18
CA ALA A 66 -10.86 -5.51 -9.70
C ALA A 66 -10.33 -4.35 -8.84
N PHE A 67 -9.10 -4.45 -8.35
CA PHE A 67 -8.49 -3.42 -7.51
C PHE A 67 -8.09 -2.20 -8.34
N ALA A 68 -8.62 -1.03 -7.97
CA ALA A 68 -8.32 0.23 -8.62
C ALA A 68 -7.48 1.13 -7.70
N HIS A 69 -6.45 1.77 -8.26
CA HIS A 69 -5.55 2.67 -7.53
C HIS A 69 -6.30 3.77 -6.76
N THR A 70 -7.35 4.35 -7.34
CA THR A 70 -8.14 5.42 -6.72
C THR A 70 -8.99 4.93 -5.55
N THR A 71 -9.63 3.75 -5.67
CA THR A 71 -10.39 3.13 -4.58
C THR A 71 -9.47 2.76 -3.42
N MET A 72 -8.34 2.11 -3.71
CA MET A 72 -7.34 1.77 -2.69
C MET A 72 -6.79 3.02 -2.01
N LYS A 73 -6.53 4.12 -2.76
CA LYS A 73 -6.09 5.39 -2.16
C LYS A 73 -7.04 5.86 -1.07
N LYS A 74 -8.34 5.92 -1.39
CA LYS A 74 -9.36 6.46 -0.49
C LYS A 74 -9.48 5.62 0.79
N ALA A 75 -9.46 4.30 0.64
CA ALA A 75 -9.40 3.39 1.77
C ALA A 75 -8.15 3.65 2.62
N CYS A 76 -6.97 3.60 2.00
CA CYS A 76 -5.69 3.81 2.67
C CYS A 76 -5.57 5.17 3.35
N SER A 77 -6.05 6.25 2.73
CA SER A 77 -6.10 7.59 3.36
C SER A 77 -6.96 7.59 4.63
N SER A 78 -8.09 6.87 4.62
CA SER A 78 -8.97 6.80 5.78
C SER A 78 -8.36 5.97 6.91
N PHE A 79 -7.82 4.79 6.59
CA PHE A 79 -7.16 3.92 7.57
C PHE A 79 -5.87 4.53 8.11
N GLY A 80 -5.06 5.17 7.26
CA GLY A 80 -3.81 5.83 7.64
C GLY A 80 -4.03 7.00 8.61
N GLY A 81 -5.16 7.71 8.48
CA GLY A 81 -5.58 8.75 9.42
C GLY A 81 -5.87 8.25 10.84
N GLY A 82 -6.05 6.93 11.03
CA GLY A 82 -6.26 6.30 12.34
C GLY A 82 -7.69 6.38 12.87
N THR A 83 -8.52 7.25 12.29
CA THR A 83 -9.95 7.35 12.62
C THR A 83 -10.77 7.15 11.36
N LEU A 84 -11.67 6.17 11.39
CA LEU A 84 -12.62 5.90 10.30
C LEU A 84 -13.93 6.66 10.53
N ARG A 85 -14.65 6.92 9.45
CA ARG A 85 -15.99 7.52 9.51
C ARG A 85 -16.93 6.60 10.29
N GLU A 86 -17.79 7.18 11.11
CA GLU A 86 -18.79 6.46 11.92
C GLU A 86 -19.61 5.48 11.08
N SER A 87 -19.99 5.88 9.87
CA SER A 87 -20.82 5.06 9.00
C SER A 87 -20.12 3.78 8.49
N VAL A 88 -18.79 3.78 8.43
CA VAL A 88 -17.96 2.62 8.09
C VAL A 88 -17.78 1.69 9.28
N ILE A 89 -17.69 2.24 10.50
CA ILE A 89 -17.42 1.48 11.73
C ILE A 89 -18.68 1.17 12.54
N LYS A 90 -19.86 1.54 12.04
CA LYS A 90 -21.13 1.29 12.69
C LYS A 90 -21.33 -0.21 12.89
N GLY A 91 -21.44 -0.63 14.16
CA GLY A 91 -21.60 -2.04 14.54
C GLY A 91 -20.30 -2.84 14.64
N LEU A 92 -19.14 -2.23 14.41
CA LEU A 92 -17.86 -2.87 14.71
C LEU A 92 -17.58 -2.88 16.22
N PRO A 93 -16.80 -3.87 16.72
CA PRO A 93 -16.38 -3.90 18.12
C PRO A 93 -15.66 -2.62 18.54
N ARG A 94 -15.94 -2.15 19.76
CA ARG A 94 -15.34 -0.94 20.34
C ARG A 94 -14.65 -1.28 21.66
N ASP A 95 -13.66 -0.48 22.02
CA ASP A 95 -13.03 -0.55 23.34
C ASP A 95 -13.98 -0.10 24.45
N ALA A 96 -13.51 -0.17 25.70
CA ALA A 96 -14.28 0.23 26.88
C ALA A 96 -14.70 1.72 26.87
N ASN A 97 -14.03 2.55 26.08
CA ASN A 97 -14.33 3.98 25.91
C ASN A 97 -15.25 4.23 24.71
N GLY A 98 -15.72 3.18 24.04
CA GLY A 98 -16.58 3.30 22.85
C GLY A 98 -15.83 3.69 21.58
N ASN A 99 -14.50 3.57 21.55
CA ASN A 99 -13.70 3.90 20.38
C ASN A 99 -13.35 2.66 19.55
N TYR A 100 -13.32 2.83 18.23
CA TYR A 100 -12.71 1.87 17.31
C TYR A 100 -11.28 2.34 17.01
N SER A 101 -10.30 1.46 17.20
CA SER A 101 -8.88 1.79 16.98
C SER A 101 -8.32 0.96 15.84
N VAL A 102 -7.77 1.61 14.82
CA VAL A 102 -7.09 0.92 13.72
C VAL A 102 -5.70 0.48 14.20
N PRO A 103 -5.34 -0.83 14.07
CA PRO A 103 -4.02 -1.32 14.41
C PRO A 103 -2.90 -0.51 13.75
N ARG A 104 -1.80 -0.28 14.48
CA ARG A 104 -0.69 0.58 14.04
C ARG A 104 -0.09 0.12 12.71
N GLU A 105 0.10 -1.18 12.54
CA GLU A 105 0.65 -1.78 11.32
C GLU A 105 -0.24 -1.52 10.09
N ILE A 106 -1.56 -1.51 10.28
CA ILE A 106 -2.52 -1.17 9.22
C ILE A 106 -2.41 0.33 8.89
N ARG A 107 -2.33 1.19 9.91
CA ARG A 107 -2.18 2.64 9.70
C ARG A 107 -0.90 2.98 8.95
N ASP A 108 0.22 2.38 9.35
CA ASP A 108 1.55 2.60 8.77
C ASP A 108 1.58 2.22 7.28
N ILE A 109 1.10 1.02 6.92
CA ILE A 109 1.09 0.57 5.52
C ILE A 109 0.10 1.37 4.67
N ALA A 110 -1.04 1.75 5.25
CA ALA A 110 -2.05 2.55 4.57
C ALA A 110 -1.54 3.97 4.28
N ALA A 111 -0.92 4.62 5.27
CA ALA A 111 -0.28 5.93 5.08
C ALA A 111 0.82 5.87 4.01
N THR A 112 1.65 4.82 4.04
CA THR A 112 2.72 4.59 3.06
C THR A 112 2.18 4.39 1.65
N PHE A 113 1.08 3.65 1.50
CA PHE A 113 0.42 3.49 0.21
C PHE A 113 -0.05 4.83 -0.35
N THR A 114 -0.71 5.65 0.48
CA THR A 114 -1.23 6.97 0.07
C THR A 114 -0.09 7.89 -0.35
N GLU A 115 0.97 7.99 0.46
CA GLU A 115 2.15 8.79 0.16
C GLU A 115 2.82 8.33 -1.15
N LEU A 116 3.10 7.03 -1.29
CA LEU A 116 3.77 6.50 -2.48
C LEU A 116 2.93 6.69 -3.75
N GLN A 117 1.60 6.64 -3.67
CA GLN A 117 0.77 6.91 -4.83
C GLN A 117 0.86 8.36 -5.29
N GLU A 118 0.89 9.30 -4.35
CA GLU A 118 1.07 10.73 -4.64
C GLU A 118 2.46 10.99 -5.23
N LYS A 119 3.49 10.44 -4.57
CA LYS A 119 4.88 10.52 -5.03
C LYS A 119 5.08 9.87 -6.39
N ARG A 120 4.40 8.75 -6.68
CA ARG A 120 4.38 8.11 -8.01
C ARG A 120 3.72 9.00 -9.07
N HIS A 121 2.62 9.67 -8.75
CA HIS A 121 2.00 10.61 -9.68
C HIS A 121 2.94 11.78 -10.01
N LEU A 122 3.61 12.36 -9.01
CA LEU A 122 4.62 13.41 -9.22
C LEU A 122 5.81 12.88 -10.04
N ALA A 123 6.31 11.68 -9.72
CA ALA A 123 7.43 11.07 -10.42
C ALA A 123 7.15 10.81 -11.90
N ASP A 124 5.94 10.38 -12.24
CA ASP A 124 5.55 10.00 -13.61
C ASP A 124 5.08 11.20 -14.45
N TYR A 125 4.42 12.21 -13.85
CA TYR A 125 3.73 13.26 -14.60
C TYR A 125 4.26 14.68 -14.39
N ASP A 126 4.93 14.97 -13.27
CA ASP A 126 5.45 16.31 -12.99
C ASP A 126 6.97 16.36 -13.17
N LEU A 127 7.42 16.89 -14.31
CA LEU A 127 8.85 17.01 -14.65
C LEU A 127 9.52 18.27 -14.09
N SER A 128 8.79 19.15 -13.39
CA SER A 128 9.32 20.43 -12.92
C SER A 128 10.17 20.30 -11.65
N GLU A 129 9.86 19.34 -10.78
CA GLU A 129 10.54 19.15 -9.50
C GLU A 129 11.65 18.07 -9.55
N PRO A 130 12.89 18.36 -9.13
CA PRO A 130 13.95 17.36 -9.08
C PRO A 130 13.86 16.49 -7.81
N TRP A 131 14.07 15.20 -7.96
CA TRP A 131 14.15 14.24 -6.86
C TRP A 131 15.55 14.19 -6.26
N ARG A 132 15.60 14.08 -4.93
CA ARG A 132 16.85 13.79 -4.21
C ARG A 132 16.99 12.28 -4.00
N ARG A 133 18.20 11.78 -4.15
CA ARG A 133 18.51 10.36 -3.92
C ARG A 133 18.12 9.90 -2.52
N SER A 134 18.44 10.70 -1.50
CA SER A 134 18.11 10.40 -0.11
C SER A 134 16.61 10.29 0.11
N GLU A 135 15.80 11.19 -0.46
CA GLU A 135 14.34 11.13 -0.39
C GLU A 135 13.80 9.82 -0.99
N VAL A 136 14.28 9.43 -2.16
CA VAL A 136 13.84 8.18 -2.80
C VAL A 136 14.24 6.95 -1.98
N LEU A 137 15.44 6.93 -1.40
CA LEU A 137 15.87 5.85 -0.51
C LEU A 137 14.99 5.76 0.75
N THR A 138 14.63 6.89 1.35
CA THR A 138 13.70 6.93 2.50
C THR A 138 12.35 6.32 2.14
N LEU A 139 11.80 6.66 0.96
CA LEU A 139 10.51 6.10 0.51
C LEU A 139 10.58 4.58 0.31
N ILE A 140 11.68 4.07 -0.24
CA ILE A 140 11.89 2.63 -0.45
C ILE A 140 12.02 1.90 0.89
N ASP A 141 12.83 2.42 1.80
CA ASP A 141 13.04 1.83 3.13
C ASP A 141 11.73 1.81 3.95
N GLN A 142 10.96 2.89 3.91
CA GLN A 142 9.64 2.97 4.52
C GLN A 142 8.68 1.94 3.93
N ALA A 143 8.64 1.80 2.60
CA ALA A 143 7.83 0.80 1.92
C ALA A 143 8.16 -0.62 2.40
N LYS A 144 9.44 -0.96 2.42
CA LYS A 144 9.96 -2.26 2.86
C LYS A 144 9.60 -2.55 4.32
N SER A 145 9.96 -1.65 5.22
CA SER A 145 9.73 -1.78 6.67
C SER A 145 8.26 -1.94 7.02
N HIS A 146 7.37 -1.17 6.40
CA HIS A 146 5.94 -1.27 6.66
C HIS A 146 5.29 -2.50 6.04
N VAL A 147 5.76 -2.97 4.87
CA VAL A 147 5.34 -4.27 4.32
C VAL A 147 5.75 -5.39 5.29
N GLU A 148 7.01 -5.43 5.74
CA GLU A 148 7.51 -6.46 6.67
C GLU A 148 6.78 -6.46 8.03
N ARG A 149 6.38 -5.29 8.53
CA ARG A 149 5.56 -5.18 9.75
C ARG A 149 4.14 -5.69 9.52
N PHE A 150 3.49 -5.30 8.42
CA PHE A 150 2.14 -5.76 8.11
C PHE A 150 2.09 -7.27 7.82
N GLN A 151 3.13 -7.84 7.18
CA GLN A 151 3.25 -9.29 6.99
C GLN A 151 3.20 -10.06 8.31
N ARG A 152 3.88 -9.55 9.34
CA ARG A 152 3.96 -10.15 10.68
C ARG A 152 2.71 -9.92 11.53
N LEU A 153 1.82 -9.00 11.14
CA LEU A 153 0.56 -8.79 11.83
C LEU A 153 -0.28 -10.07 11.78
N ALA A 154 -0.88 -10.50 12.89
CA ALA A 154 -1.75 -11.68 12.87
C ALA A 154 -2.95 -11.49 11.90
N PRO A 155 -3.56 -12.56 11.38
CA PRO A 155 -4.75 -12.49 10.52
C PRO A 155 -6.03 -12.17 11.34
N THR A 156 -6.02 -11.04 12.04
CA THR A 156 -7.13 -10.52 12.83
C THR A 156 -8.28 -10.06 11.94
N ASP A 157 -9.45 -9.86 12.54
CA ASP A 157 -10.61 -9.35 11.80
C ASP A 157 -10.39 -7.93 11.30
N ASP A 158 -9.63 -7.09 12.01
CA ASP A 158 -9.21 -5.77 11.51
C ASP A 158 -8.38 -5.86 10.23
N ARG A 159 -7.44 -6.82 10.16
CA ARG A 159 -6.62 -7.05 8.97
C ARG A 159 -7.49 -7.50 7.80
N LYS A 160 -8.40 -8.46 8.02
CA LYS A 160 -9.34 -8.93 6.98
C LYS A 160 -10.25 -7.80 6.51
N PHE A 161 -10.78 -7.01 7.44
CA PHE A 161 -11.67 -5.88 7.15
C PHE A 161 -10.95 -4.81 6.33
N PHE A 162 -9.73 -4.43 6.73
CA PHE A 162 -8.89 -3.51 5.96
C PHE A 162 -8.65 -4.03 4.53
N LEU A 163 -8.24 -5.29 4.38
CA LEU A 163 -8.00 -5.90 3.07
C LEU A 163 -9.27 -5.93 2.19
N ALA A 164 -10.43 -6.21 2.79
CA ALA A 164 -11.71 -6.13 2.08
C ALA A 164 -12.08 -4.69 1.68
N CYS A 165 -11.76 -3.70 2.52
CA CYS A 165 -12.00 -2.30 2.20
C CYS A 165 -11.22 -1.83 0.96
N LEU A 166 -10.03 -2.39 0.67
CA LEU A 166 -9.21 -1.97 -0.47
C LEU A 166 -9.90 -2.05 -1.84
N TRP A 167 -10.91 -2.91 -2.01
CA TRP A 167 -11.73 -3.00 -3.22
C TRP A 167 -13.19 -2.60 -3.00
N ALA A 168 -13.72 -2.74 -1.77
CA ALA A 168 -15.11 -2.41 -1.44
C ALA A 168 -15.35 -0.96 -1.01
N TRP A 169 -14.30 -0.14 -0.82
CA TRP A 169 -14.42 1.18 -0.18
C TRP A 169 -15.47 2.10 -0.78
N LYS A 170 -15.58 2.13 -2.12
CA LYS A 170 -16.56 2.98 -2.83
C LYS A 170 -18.00 2.70 -2.39
N GLU A 171 -18.30 1.45 -2.07
CA GLU A 171 -19.62 0.99 -1.64
C GLU A 171 -19.85 1.17 -0.14
N LEU A 172 -18.77 1.36 0.64
CA LEU A 172 -18.82 1.54 2.10
C LEU A 172 -18.79 3.01 2.51
N GLU A 173 -18.05 3.87 1.79
CA GLU A 173 -17.78 5.25 2.22
C GLU A 173 -19.01 6.18 2.25
N ASN A 174 -20.11 5.75 1.61
CA ASN A 174 -21.36 6.51 1.44
C ASN A 174 -22.58 5.83 2.07
N ARG A 175 -22.40 4.68 2.72
CA ARG A 175 -23.43 4.06 3.58
C ARG A 175 -23.35 4.68 4.97
#